data_AF-A0A1I3CQX3-F1
#
_entry.id   AF-A0A1I3CQX3-F1
#
_cell.length_a   1.000
_cell.length_b   1.000
_cell.length_c   1.000
_cell.angle_alpha   90.00
_cell.angle_beta   90.00
_cell.angle_gamma   90.00
#
_symmetry.space_group_name_H-M   'P 1'
#
loop_
_entity.id
_entity.type
_entity.pdbx_description
1 polymer ?
#
loop_
_entity_poly.entity_id
_entity_poly.type
_entity_poly.pdbx_seq_one_letter_code
_entity_poly.pdbx_strand_id
1 'polypeptide(L)'
;MERFFDWIEQKSEQKGSDLRTGFGTAAGYIGLFSNLILFVIKFFSGLVTGSVAVTADAMNNLSDSASSILTLVGFYFAGKPADKEHPYGHQRSEYISGLIISFIILYVGGQFLRTSIERIMDPISPTMSTLVFVLLTVSILIKIGQGLFYQKTARHIDSKTLSANAKDSFNDVYTTLTVLISAAIEHFTGWQIDGYVGLLIAIYIIISGFKMISSFVNDLLGTRPSEEEINQMTAYLDDYQSIIGYHDLLIHSYGPDQKFASVHIEIDDSWSLNQAHDVIDDIEKKVKSNLGINLVCHLDPVAIHSEEQNYIYDKIKQILKSYQLNLKFHDFRIEMKGTHPLLTFDVVVPEDTELTNEELLAKIQHDIQTQIGDYQTDIDFDRHYLLRK
;
A
#
# COMPACT_ATOMS: atom_id res chain seq x y z
N MET A 1 12.76 -31.27 2.85
CA MET A 1 12.06 -30.11 2.25
C MET A 1 10.99 -30.57 1.27
N GLU A 2 11.29 -31.47 0.32
CA GLU A 2 10.29 -32.04 -0.61
C GLU A 2 9.10 -32.71 0.09
N ARG A 3 9.33 -33.65 1.02
CA ARG A 3 8.25 -34.25 1.83
C ARG A 3 7.36 -33.27 2.60
N PHE A 4 7.88 -32.08 2.92
CA PHE A 4 7.11 -31.04 3.60
C PHE A 4 6.24 -30.25 2.60
N PHE A 5 6.75 -30.02 1.39
CA PHE A 5 5.99 -29.44 0.29
C PHE A 5 4.85 -30.38 -0.10
N ASP A 6 5.14 -31.67 -0.30
CA ASP A 6 4.13 -32.69 -0.62
C ASP A 6 3.01 -32.74 0.44
N TRP A 7 3.38 -32.59 1.73
CA TRP A 7 2.41 -32.53 2.82
C TRP A 7 1.53 -31.27 2.80
N ILE A 8 2.11 -30.10 2.46
CA ILE A 8 1.33 -28.87 2.30
C ILE A 8 0.37 -29.02 1.12
N GLU A 9 0.84 -29.53 -0.01
CA GLU A 9 0.03 -29.73 -1.22
C GLU A 9 -1.17 -30.65 -0.92
N GLN A 10 -0.92 -31.81 -0.32
CA GLN A 10 -1.98 -32.75 0.06
C GLN A 10 -2.99 -32.16 1.06
N LYS A 11 -2.51 -31.34 2.00
CA LYS A 11 -3.37 -30.68 3.00
C LYS A 11 -4.20 -29.54 2.41
N SER A 12 -3.65 -28.80 1.45
CA SER A 12 -4.35 -27.76 0.71
C SER A 12 -5.46 -28.37 -0.15
N GLU A 13 -5.15 -29.47 -0.86
CA GLU A 13 -6.14 -30.24 -1.63
C GLU A 13 -7.29 -30.76 -0.74
N GLN A 14 -6.99 -31.33 0.42
CA GLN A 14 -8.01 -31.81 1.37
C GLN A 14 -8.91 -30.70 1.92
N LYS A 15 -8.39 -29.47 2.06
CA LYS A 15 -9.16 -28.31 2.53
C LYS A 15 -9.87 -27.55 1.42
N GLY A 16 -9.66 -27.90 0.15
CA GLY A 16 -10.16 -27.13 -0.99
C GLY A 16 -9.60 -25.71 -1.06
N SER A 17 -8.47 -25.44 -0.41
CA SER A 17 -7.82 -24.13 -0.40
C SER A 17 -6.75 -24.06 -1.49
N ASP A 18 -6.60 -22.89 -2.12
CA ASP A 18 -5.51 -22.64 -3.08
C ASP A 18 -4.14 -23.02 -2.49
N LEU A 19 -3.32 -23.69 -3.30
CA LEU A 19 -1.95 -24.10 -2.96
C LEU A 19 -1.11 -22.91 -2.50
N ARG A 20 -1.28 -21.76 -3.16
CA ARG A 20 -0.59 -20.51 -2.80
C ARG A 20 -0.90 -20.08 -1.37
N THR A 21 -2.16 -20.16 -0.96
CA THR A 21 -2.63 -19.85 0.40
C THR A 21 -2.04 -20.81 1.42
N GLY A 22 -2.06 -22.12 1.15
CA GLY A 22 -1.50 -23.12 2.06
C GLY A 22 0.00 -22.93 2.33
N PHE A 23 0.79 -22.71 1.28
CA PHE A 23 2.23 -22.41 1.42
C PHE A 23 2.47 -21.07 2.12
N GLY A 24 1.68 -20.04 1.81
CA GLY A 24 1.75 -18.72 2.46
C GLY A 24 1.49 -18.82 3.96
N THR A 25 0.44 -19.52 4.38
CA THR A 25 0.10 -19.71 5.80
C THR A 25 1.17 -20.50 6.55
N ALA A 26 1.69 -21.58 5.95
CA ALA A 26 2.76 -22.36 6.56
C ALA A 26 4.03 -21.51 6.74
N ALA A 27 4.39 -20.72 5.73
CA ALA A 27 5.53 -19.81 5.78
C ALA A 27 5.35 -18.71 6.84
N GLY A 28 4.13 -18.18 7.00
CA GLY A 28 3.78 -17.23 8.05
C GLY A 28 3.98 -17.80 9.45
N TYR A 29 3.47 -19.01 9.73
CA TYR A 29 3.66 -19.64 11.04
C TYR A 29 5.12 -19.96 11.34
N ILE A 30 5.85 -20.53 10.37
CA ILE A 30 7.28 -20.83 10.54
C ILE A 30 8.04 -19.54 10.88
N GLY A 31 7.75 -18.45 10.16
CA GLY A 31 8.36 -17.14 10.40
C GLY A 31 8.08 -16.57 11.77
N LEU A 32 6.81 -16.58 12.17
CA LEU A 32 6.40 -16.07 13.47
C LEU A 32 7.14 -16.82 14.59
N PHE A 33 7.08 -18.14 14.60
CA PHE A 33 7.65 -18.93 15.68
C PHE A 33 9.18 -18.90 15.68
N SER A 34 9.83 -18.94 14.50
CA SER A 34 11.29 -18.84 14.44
C SER A 34 11.77 -17.49 14.95
N ASN A 35 11.16 -16.39 14.51
CA ASN A 35 11.54 -15.04 14.93
C ASN A 35 11.31 -14.83 16.43
N LEU A 36 10.22 -15.35 16.99
CA LEU A 36 9.93 -15.24 18.42
C LEU A 36 10.91 -16.05 19.27
N ILE A 37 11.25 -17.27 18.84
CA ILE A 37 12.26 -18.10 19.52
C ILE A 37 13.63 -17.40 19.48
N LEU A 38 14.02 -16.87 18.32
CA LEU A 38 15.29 -16.16 18.15
C LEU A 38 15.34 -14.87 19.00
N PHE A 39 14.24 -14.11 19.04
CA PHE A 39 14.11 -12.96 19.91
C PHE A 39 14.39 -13.34 21.36
N VAL A 40 13.72 -14.36 21.89
CA VAL A 40 13.89 -14.80 23.28
C VAL A 40 15.34 -15.21 23.53
N ILE A 41 15.90 -16.07 22.68
CA ILE A 41 17.29 -16.56 22.81
C ILE A 41 18.28 -15.40 22.85
N LYS A 42 18.20 -14.49 21.88
CA LYS A 42 19.15 -13.37 21.75
C LYS A 42 18.94 -12.33 22.84
N PHE A 43 17.71 -12.01 23.18
CA PHE A 43 17.39 -11.02 24.21
C PHE A 43 17.96 -11.43 25.57
N PHE A 44 17.71 -12.67 25.99
CA PHE A 44 18.28 -13.17 27.25
C PHE A 44 19.81 -13.32 27.17
N SER A 45 20.35 -13.71 26.02
CA SER A 45 21.81 -13.75 25.82
C SER A 45 22.42 -12.36 26.01
N GLY A 46 21.85 -11.33 25.40
CA GLY A 46 22.32 -9.95 25.48
C GLY A 46 22.21 -9.38 26.90
N LEU A 47 21.13 -9.69 27.63
CA LEU A 47 20.99 -9.30 29.03
C LEU A 47 22.03 -9.96 29.94
N VAL A 48 22.27 -11.27 29.75
CA VAL A 48 23.25 -12.01 30.56
C VAL A 48 24.68 -11.53 30.28
N THR A 49 25.02 -11.23 29.04
CA THR A 49 26.36 -10.72 28.70
C THR A 49 26.53 -9.23 28.94
N GLY A 50 25.43 -8.47 29.07
CA GLY A 50 25.42 -7.02 29.07
C GLY A 50 25.70 -6.38 27.71
N SER A 51 25.56 -7.15 26.61
CA SER A 51 25.82 -6.66 25.24
C SER A 51 24.60 -5.94 24.69
N VAL A 52 24.81 -4.69 24.32
CA VAL A 52 23.78 -3.86 23.70
C VAL A 52 23.57 -4.27 22.25
N ALA A 53 24.65 -4.66 21.54
CA ALA A 53 24.55 -5.11 20.15
C ALA A 53 23.71 -6.40 20.03
N VAL A 54 23.93 -7.40 20.90
CA VAL A 54 23.13 -8.64 20.93
C VAL A 54 21.68 -8.36 21.28
N THR A 55 21.43 -7.50 22.26
CA THR A 55 20.06 -7.17 22.69
C THR A 55 19.32 -6.36 21.60
N ALA A 56 20.01 -5.46 20.89
CA ALA A 56 19.45 -4.71 19.77
C ALA A 56 19.16 -5.63 18.56
N ASP A 57 20.04 -6.58 18.23
CA ASP A 57 19.79 -7.59 17.19
C ASP A 57 18.58 -8.48 17.51
N ALA A 58 18.36 -8.79 18.80
CA ALA A 58 17.14 -9.49 19.23
C ALA A 58 15.87 -8.70 18.86
N MET A 59 15.87 -7.36 19.02
CA MET A 59 14.72 -6.53 18.69
C MET A 59 14.36 -6.55 17.21
N ASN A 60 15.32 -6.78 16.31
CA ASN A 60 14.99 -6.92 14.90
C ASN A 60 14.07 -8.13 14.69
N ASN A 61 14.35 -9.25 15.36
CA ASN A 61 13.48 -10.43 15.31
C ASN A 61 12.17 -10.23 16.08
N LEU A 62 12.11 -9.34 17.06
CA LEU A 62 10.84 -8.92 17.66
C LEU A 62 10.00 -8.14 16.66
N SER A 63 10.58 -7.18 15.94
CA SER A 63 9.89 -6.41 14.90
C SER A 63 9.33 -7.32 13.81
N ASP A 64 10.10 -8.31 13.33
CA ASP A 64 9.63 -9.30 12.36
C ASP A 64 8.47 -10.14 12.92
N SER A 65 8.57 -10.54 14.18
CA SER A 65 7.51 -11.28 14.88
C SER A 65 6.25 -10.42 15.02
N ALA A 66 6.41 -9.14 15.36
CA ALA A 66 5.30 -8.22 15.54
C ALA A 66 4.57 -7.95 14.21
N SER A 67 5.31 -7.80 13.11
CA SER A 67 4.72 -7.77 11.76
C SER A 67 3.97 -9.06 11.44
N SER A 68 4.53 -10.23 11.79
CA SER A 68 3.87 -11.52 11.56
C SER A 68 2.62 -11.71 12.42
N ILE A 69 2.65 -11.27 13.68
CA ILE A 69 1.48 -11.24 14.58
C ILE A 69 0.45 -10.28 14.02
N LEU A 70 0.86 -9.10 13.55
CA LEU A 70 -0.05 -8.13 12.96
C LEU A 70 -0.74 -8.71 11.74
N THR A 71 -0.02 -9.41 10.86
CA THR A 71 -0.64 -10.12 9.75
C THR A 71 -1.64 -11.17 10.24
N LEU A 72 -1.28 -12.00 11.22
CA LEU A 72 -2.16 -13.07 11.73
C LEU A 72 -3.38 -12.56 12.49
N VAL A 73 -3.20 -11.52 13.32
CA VAL A 73 -4.25 -10.86 14.10
C VAL A 73 -5.10 -9.95 13.20
N GLY A 74 -4.45 -9.29 12.23
CA GLY A 74 -5.07 -8.54 11.15
C GLY A 74 -6.07 -9.40 10.39
N PHE A 75 -5.67 -10.61 9.97
CA PHE A 75 -6.61 -11.56 9.37
C PHE A 75 -7.77 -11.96 10.31
N TYR A 76 -7.53 -12.12 11.61
CA TYR A 76 -8.59 -12.46 12.57
C TYR A 76 -9.61 -11.33 12.74
N PHE A 77 -9.16 -10.09 12.89
CA PHE A 77 -10.05 -8.93 13.02
C PHE A 77 -10.64 -8.47 11.68
N ALA A 78 -9.92 -8.62 10.57
CA ALA A 78 -10.41 -8.32 9.23
C ALA A 78 -11.53 -9.29 8.79
N GLY A 79 -11.54 -10.51 9.35
CA GLY A 79 -12.64 -11.46 9.22
C GLY A 79 -13.89 -11.08 10.02
N LYS A 80 -13.84 -10.08 10.92
CA LYS A 80 -15.03 -9.61 11.64
C LYS A 80 -15.92 -8.81 10.67
N PRO A 81 -17.16 -9.27 10.39
CA PRO A 81 -18.04 -8.60 9.47
C PRO A 81 -18.47 -7.21 9.98
N ALA A 82 -19.07 -6.41 9.10
CA ALA A 82 -19.73 -5.16 9.46
C ALA A 82 -20.75 -5.35 10.57
N ASP A 83 -20.80 -4.40 11.50
CA ASP A 83 -21.81 -4.34 12.55
C ASP A 83 -22.49 -2.96 12.56
N LYS A 84 -23.44 -2.77 13.48
CA LYS A 84 -24.26 -1.54 13.53
C LYS A 84 -23.43 -0.28 13.77
N GLU A 85 -22.32 -0.41 14.50
CA GLU A 85 -21.44 0.72 14.80
C GLU A 85 -20.41 0.92 13.68
N HIS A 86 -20.04 -0.14 12.98
CA HIS A 86 -19.03 -0.15 11.92
C HIS A 86 -19.59 -0.75 10.62
N PRO A 87 -20.36 0.03 9.83
CA PRO A 87 -21.02 -0.46 8.62
C PRO A 87 -20.05 -0.85 7.50
N TYR A 88 -18.83 -0.32 7.52
CA TYR A 88 -17.74 -0.69 6.59
C TYR A 88 -16.88 -1.87 7.08
N GLY A 89 -17.20 -2.45 8.24
CA GLY A 89 -16.40 -3.51 8.85
C GLY A 89 -15.24 -2.99 9.71
N HIS A 90 -14.40 -3.93 10.15
CA HIS A 90 -13.33 -3.68 11.13
C HIS A 90 -11.94 -3.76 10.53
N GLN A 91 -11.80 -3.88 9.22
CA GLN A 91 -10.52 -4.22 8.60
C GLN A 91 -9.42 -3.17 8.83
N ARG A 92 -9.78 -1.87 8.91
CA ARG A 92 -8.83 -0.80 9.29
C ARG A 92 -8.24 -0.94 10.71
N SER A 93 -8.82 -1.78 11.57
CA SER A 93 -8.24 -2.09 12.89
C SER A 93 -6.86 -2.76 12.78
N GLU A 94 -6.56 -3.40 11.64
CA GLU A 94 -5.23 -3.91 11.32
C GLU A 94 -4.21 -2.78 11.27
N TYR A 95 -4.48 -1.72 10.51
CA TYR A 95 -3.58 -0.57 10.39
C TYR A 95 -3.38 0.15 11.74
N ILE A 96 -4.46 0.29 12.53
CA ILE A 96 -4.39 0.88 13.88
C ILE A 96 -3.50 0.03 14.80
N SER A 97 -3.68 -1.28 14.79
CA SER A 97 -2.85 -2.20 15.57
C SER A 97 -1.38 -2.15 15.13
N GLY A 98 -1.14 -2.03 13.81
CA GLY A 98 0.18 -1.89 13.23
C GLY A 98 0.86 -0.60 13.67
N LEU A 99 0.10 0.49 13.74
CA LEU A 99 0.57 1.78 14.22
C LEU A 99 1.00 1.71 15.70
N ILE A 100 0.19 1.06 16.55
CA ILE A 100 0.52 0.86 17.98
C ILE A 100 1.82 0.07 18.12
N ILE A 101 1.97 -1.03 17.39
CA ILE A 101 3.18 -1.85 17.38
C ILE A 101 4.39 -1.03 16.93
N SER A 102 4.24 -0.23 15.88
CA SER A 102 5.30 0.64 15.37
C SER A 102 5.80 1.63 16.43
N PHE A 103 4.90 2.22 17.21
CA PHE A 103 5.28 3.10 18.32
C PHE A 103 6.05 2.36 19.43
N ILE A 104 5.65 1.12 19.75
CA ILE A 104 6.38 0.28 20.73
C ILE A 104 7.80 0.01 20.22
N ILE A 105 7.95 -0.36 18.95
CA ILE A 105 9.26 -0.61 18.33
C ILE A 105 10.12 0.66 18.34
N LEU A 106 9.56 1.83 18.00
CA LEU A 106 10.28 3.10 18.08
C LEU A 106 10.73 3.43 19.50
N TYR A 107 9.85 3.26 20.49
CA TYR A 107 10.18 3.49 21.89
C TYR A 107 11.35 2.60 22.34
N VAL A 108 11.26 1.30 22.02
CA VAL A 108 12.30 0.31 22.34
C VAL A 108 13.61 0.63 21.60
N GLY A 109 13.54 0.96 20.31
CA GLY A 109 14.70 1.40 19.51
C GLY A 109 15.37 2.63 20.10
N GLY A 110 14.60 3.59 20.60
CA GLY A 110 15.10 4.76 21.34
C GLY A 110 15.82 4.40 22.64
N GLN A 111 15.33 3.40 23.39
CA GLN A 111 16.05 2.89 24.56
C GLN A 111 17.39 2.28 24.16
N PHE A 112 17.44 1.45 23.12
CA PHE A 112 18.70 0.88 22.63
C PHE A 112 19.67 1.92 22.10
N LEU A 113 19.17 2.96 21.43
CA LEU A 113 19.99 4.08 20.99
C LEU A 113 20.66 4.74 22.20
N ARG A 114 19.88 5.04 23.24
CA ARG A 114 20.39 5.61 24.49
C ARG A 114 21.40 4.69 25.16
N THR A 115 21.08 3.42 25.37
CA THR A 115 21.99 2.46 26.02
C THR A 115 23.27 2.26 25.21
N SER A 116 23.20 2.32 23.87
CA SER A 116 24.38 2.25 23.00
C SER A 116 25.29 3.47 23.18
N ILE A 117 24.71 4.67 23.26
CA ILE A 117 25.46 5.91 23.55
C ILE A 117 26.11 5.84 24.94
N GLU A 118 25.36 5.38 25.95
CA GLU A 118 25.88 5.19 27.30
C GLU A 118 27.06 4.21 27.30
N ARG A 119 27.02 3.13 26.51
CA ARG A 119 28.13 2.19 26.34
C ARG A 119 29.34 2.72 25.59
N ILE A 120 29.15 3.69 24.69
CA ILE A 120 30.27 4.37 24.04
C ILE A 120 30.95 5.33 25.02
N MET A 121 30.17 6.00 25.88
CA MET A 121 30.69 6.97 26.85
C MET A 121 31.31 6.32 28.08
N ASP A 122 30.70 5.25 28.59
CA ASP A 122 31.17 4.44 29.71
C ASP A 122 31.28 2.97 29.26
N PRO A 123 32.43 2.60 28.66
CA PRO A 123 32.59 1.28 28.09
C PRO A 123 32.62 0.18 29.14
N ILE A 124 31.67 -0.74 29.04
CA ILE A 124 31.66 -1.99 29.81
C ILE A 124 31.76 -3.13 28.81
N SER A 125 32.85 -3.88 28.89
CA SER A 125 33.04 -5.04 28.01
C SER A 125 32.05 -6.14 28.36
N PRO A 126 31.27 -6.64 27.39
CA PRO A 126 30.32 -7.69 27.64
C PRO A 126 31.03 -8.99 27.98
N THR A 127 30.48 -9.73 28.96
CA THR A 127 31.03 -11.01 29.41
C THR A 127 30.59 -12.13 28.47
N MET A 128 31.27 -12.25 27.34
CA MET A 128 30.94 -13.26 26.33
C MET A 128 31.32 -14.65 26.82
N SER A 129 30.31 -15.49 27.04
CA SER A 129 30.51 -16.92 27.33
C SER A 129 30.49 -17.74 26.04
N THR A 130 31.14 -18.91 26.06
CA THR A 130 31.09 -19.87 24.95
C THR A 130 29.64 -20.23 24.58
N LEU A 131 28.74 -20.25 25.56
CA LEU A 131 27.31 -20.50 25.37
C LEU A 131 26.67 -19.43 24.46
N VAL A 132 27.00 -18.16 24.63
CA VAL A 132 26.42 -17.06 23.85
C VAL A 132 26.90 -17.10 22.39
N PHE A 133 28.19 -17.42 22.16
CA PHE A 133 28.71 -17.67 20.81
C PHE A 133 27.96 -18.80 20.11
N VAL A 134 27.69 -19.90 20.81
CA VAL A 134 26.92 -21.02 20.28
C VAL A 134 25.49 -20.59 19.97
N LEU A 135 24.82 -19.85 20.85
CA LEU A 135 23.45 -19.38 20.63
C LEU A 135 23.33 -18.42 19.43
N LEU A 136 24.28 -17.50 19.25
CA LEU A 136 24.31 -16.61 18.09
C LEU A 136 24.59 -17.38 16.79
N THR A 137 25.49 -18.36 16.83
CA THR A 137 25.78 -19.24 15.69
C THR A 137 24.56 -20.06 15.29
N VAL A 138 23.86 -20.64 16.27
CA VAL A 138 22.59 -21.35 16.04
C VAL A 138 21.54 -20.40 15.46
N SER A 139 21.48 -19.16 15.94
CA SER A 139 20.57 -18.15 15.41
C SER A 139 20.80 -17.86 13.92
N ILE A 140 22.07 -17.74 13.52
CA ILE A 140 22.47 -17.59 12.12
C ILE A 140 21.99 -18.81 11.29
N LEU A 141 22.22 -20.03 11.78
CA LEU A 141 21.80 -21.24 11.07
C LEU A 141 20.28 -21.32 10.90
N ILE A 142 19.51 -20.93 11.91
CA ILE A 142 18.04 -20.87 11.83
C ILE A 142 17.62 -19.85 10.76
N LYS A 143 18.20 -18.64 10.74
CA LYS A 143 17.86 -17.61 9.74
C LYS A 143 18.28 -17.99 8.32
N ILE A 144 19.42 -18.67 8.14
CA ILE A 144 19.80 -19.25 6.84
C ILE A 144 18.76 -20.28 6.40
N GLY A 145 18.36 -21.20 7.28
CA GLY A 145 17.35 -22.20 6.99
C GLY A 145 16.00 -21.57 6.62
N GLN A 146 15.57 -20.54 7.36
CA GLN A 146 14.36 -19.78 7.11
C GLN A 146 14.43 -19.04 5.76
N GLY A 147 15.53 -18.35 5.46
CA GLY A 147 15.74 -17.63 4.20
C GLY A 147 15.73 -18.56 2.99
N LEU A 148 16.39 -19.71 3.07
CA LEU A 148 16.37 -20.74 2.01
C LEU A 148 14.96 -21.32 1.82
N PHE A 149 14.24 -21.59 2.92
CA PHE A 149 12.87 -22.04 2.87
C PHE A 149 11.96 -21.02 2.18
N TYR A 150 12.03 -19.74 2.57
CA TYR A 150 11.26 -18.68 1.92
C TYR A 150 11.62 -18.51 0.46
N GLN A 151 12.90 -18.56 0.11
CA GLN A 151 13.33 -18.43 -1.28
C GLN A 151 12.80 -19.57 -2.15
N LYS A 152 12.82 -20.81 -1.65
CA LYS A 152 12.28 -21.96 -2.39
C LYS A 152 10.77 -21.84 -2.54
N THR A 153 10.05 -21.53 -1.46
CA THR A 153 8.60 -21.36 -1.50
C THR A 153 8.20 -20.20 -2.40
N ALA A 154 8.89 -19.07 -2.34
CA ALA A 154 8.66 -17.91 -3.20
C ALA A 154 8.75 -18.25 -4.69
N ARG A 155 9.73 -19.07 -5.09
CA ARG A 155 9.87 -19.54 -6.48
C ARG A 155 8.78 -20.55 -6.86
N HIS A 156 8.33 -21.39 -5.92
CA HIS A 156 7.31 -22.43 -6.16
C HIS A 156 5.94 -21.82 -6.43
N ILE A 157 5.57 -20.75 -5.72
CA ILE A 157 4.25 -20.12 -5.81
C ILE A 157 4.26 -18.73 -6.46
N ASP A 158 5.38 -18.33 -7.06
CA ASP A 158 5.65 -16.99 -7.60
C ASP A 158 5.20 -15.85 -6.66
N SER A 159 5.76 -15.84 -5.45
CA SER A 159 5.41 -14.88 -4.40
C SER A 159 6.54 -13.87 -4.18
N LYS A 160 6.30 -12.63 -4.65
CA LYS A 160 7.16 -11.47 -4.36
C LYS A 160 7.28 -11.22 -2.85
N THR A 161 6.20 -11.42 -2.09
CA THR A 161 6.18 -11.27 -0.62
C THR A 161 7.14 -12.24 0.05
N LEU A 162 7.08 -13.53 -0.28
CA LEU A 162 8.02 -14.51 0.29
C LEU A 162 9.45 -14.28 -0.19
N SER A 163 9.64 -13.74 -1.40
CA SER A 163 10.97 -13.34 -1.86
C SER A 163 11.53 -12.16 -1.06
N ALA A 164 10.69 -11.23 -0.59
CA ALA A 164 11.09 -10.15 0.31
C ALA A 164 11.47 -10.71 1.69
N ASN A 165 10.61 -11.57 2.28
CA ASN A 165 10.88 -12.22 3.56
C ASN A 165 12.17 -13.06 3.54
N ALA A 166 12.49 -13.68 2.41
CA ALA A 166 13.76 -14.39 2.22
C ALA A 166 14.96 -13.42 2.32
N LYS A 167 14.89 -12.27 1.64
CA LYS A 167 15.93 -11.23 1.69
C LYS A 167 16.08 -10.69 3.11
N ASP A 168 14.98 -10.44 3.81
CA ASP A 168 15.02 -9.96 5.20
C ASP A 168 15.66 -11.00 6.13
N SER A 169 15.32 -12.28 5.96
CA SER A 169 15.97 -13.36 6.72
C SER A 169 17.49 -13.43 6.48
N PHE A 170 17.95 -13.15 5.25
CA PHE A 170 19.39 -13.05 4.96
C PHE A 170 20.01 -11.76 5.52
N ASN A 171 19.28 -10.64 5.53
CA ASN A 171 19.72 -9.41 6.18
C ASN A 171 19.96 -9.62 7.68
N ASP A 172 19.08 -10.37 8.35
CA ASP A 172 19.29 -10.77 9.74
C ASP A 172 20.55 -11.60 9.96
N VAL A 173 20.88 -12.49 9.02
CA VAL A 173 22.15 -13.24 9.08
C VAL A 173 23.33 -12.28 9.09
N TYR A 174 23.33 -11.25 8.24
CA TYR A 174 24.41 -10.26 8.20
C TYR A 174 24.45 -9.41 9.48
N THR A 175 23.31 -9.01 10.02
CA THR A 175 23.22 -8.26 11.28
C THR A 175 23.77 -9.11 12.44
N THR A 176 23.29 -10.34 12.62
CA THR A 176 23.76 -11.24 13.69
C THR A 176 25.23 -11.62 13.50
N LEU A 177 25.70 -11.79 12.26
CA LEU A 177 27.12 -12.03 11.98
C LEU A 177 27.97 -10.83 12.37
N THR A 178 27.49 -9.60 12.11
CA THR A 178 28.17 -8.37 12.53
C THR A 178 28.29 -8.29 14.04
N VAL A 179 27.23 -8.63 14.77
CA VAL A 179 27.26 -8.74 16.25
C VAL A 179 28.23 -9.82 16.72
N LEU A 180 28.23 -10.99 16.07
CA LEU A 180 29.13 -12.09 16.41
C LEU A 180 30.60 -11.73 16.21
N ILE A 181 30.92 -11.08 15.08
CA ILE A 181 32.27 -10.58 14.78
C ILE A 181 32.65 -9.49 15.78
N SER A 182 31.73 -8.58 16.11
CA SER A 182 31.94 -7.55 17.12
C SER A 182 32.33 -8.15 18.46
N ALA A 183 31.56 -9.15 18.93
CA ALA A 183 31.84 -9.87 20.15
C ALA A 183 33.17 -10.63 20.11
N ALA A 184 33.53 -11.23 18.97
CA ALA A 184 34.80 -11.93 18.80
C ALA A 184 36.01 -10.98 18.87
N ILE A 185 35.94 -9.85 18.17
CA ILE A 185 37.00 -8.84 18.20
C ILE A 185 37.17 -8.33 19.63
N GLU A 186 36.09 -7.96 20.30
CA GLU A 186 36.16 -7.47 21.68
C GLU A 186 36.76 -8.51 22.65
N HIS A 187 36.42 -9.79 22.47
CA HIS A 187 36.99 -10.87 23.28
C HIS A 187 38.52 -11.05 23.08
N PHE A 188 39.02 -10.94 21.85
CA PHE A 188 40.44 -11.18 21.54
C PHE A 188 41.34 -9.94 21.63
N THR A 189 40.83 -8.76 21.27
CA THR A 189 41.63 -7.51 21.22
C THR A 189 41.36 -6.59 22.40
N GLY A 190 40.25 -6.79 23.14
CA GLY A 190 39.78 -5.87 24.17
C GLY A 190 39.21 -4.56 23.63
N TRP A 191 39.01 -4.43 22.31
CA TRP A 191 38.42 -3.23 21.72
C TRP A 191 36.92 -3.16 22.00
N GLN A 192 36.48 -2.04 22.58
CA GLN A 192 35.09 -1.83 23.01
C GLN A 192 34.23 -1.33 21.85
N ILE A 193 33.81 -2.25 20.99
CA ILE A 193 33.06 -1.95 19.77
C ILE A 193 31.56 -2.25 19.85
N ASP A 194 31.11 -2.98 20.89
CA ASP A 194 29.71 -3.35 21.10
C ASP A 194 28.76 -2.14 21.09
N GLY A 195 29.14 -1.04 21.75
CA GLY A 195 28.35 0.19 21.79
C GLY A 195 28.14 0.81 20.39
N TYR A 196 29.16 0.79 19.53
CA TYR A 196 29.05 1.32 18.16
C TYR A 196 28.17 0.43 17.26
N VAL A 197 28.30 -0.89 17.38
CA VAL A 197 27.47 -1.83 16.62
C VAL A 197 26.02 -1.76 17.10
N GLY A 198 25.79 -1.71 18.42
CA GLY A 198 24.48 -1.47 19.01
C GLY A 198 23.85 -0.16 18.53
N LEU A 199 24.63 0.92 18.42
CA LEU A 199 24.17 2.21 17.92
C LEU A 199 23.67 2.11 16.47
N LEU A 200 24.45 1.45 15.59
CA LEU A 200 24.08 1.27 14.19
C LEU A 200 22.78 0.46 14.06
N ILE A 201 22.64 -0.63 14.83
CA ILE A 201 21.43 -1.45 14.83
C ILE A 201 20.24 -0.67 15.39
N ALA A 202 20.42 0.11 16.45
CA ALA A 202 19.36 0.95 17.01
C ALA A 202 18.87 2.01 16.02
N ILE A 203 19.77 2.67 15.27
CA ILE A 203 19.40 3.61 14.19
C ILE A 203 18.59 2.89 13.11
N TYR A 204 19.02 1.69 12.71
CA TYR A 204 18.28 0.88 11.73
C TYR A 204 16.86 0.54 12.19
N ILE A 205 16.70 0.13 13.45
CA ILE A 205 15.39 -0.15 14.06
C ILE A 205 14.50 1.10 14.05
N ILE A 206 15.05 2.26 14.41
CA ILE A 206 14.31 3.53 14.43
C ILE A 206 13.83 3.89 13.02
N ILE A 207 14.70 3.80 12.00
CA ILE A 207 14.32 4.05 10.60
C ILE A 207 13.21 3.08 10.16
N SER A 208 13.33 1.80 10.51
CA SER A 208 12.30 0.79 10.23
C SER A 208 10.96 1.14 10.88
N GLY A 209 10.98 1.52 12.16
CA GLY A 209 9.78 1.95 12.89
C GLY A 209 9.09 3.16 12.26
N PHE A 210 9.84 4.18 11.82
CA PHE A 210 9.27 5.34 11.12
C PHE A 210 8.67 4.99 9.75
N LYS A 211 9.32 4.13 8.97
CA LYS A 211 8.76 3.63 7.71
C LYS A 211 7.45 2.89 7.94
N MET A 212 7.39 2.08 8.99
CA MET A 212 6.20 1.31 9.34
C MET A 212 5.03 2.23 9.75
N ILE A 213 5.30 3.25 10.56
CA ILE A 213 4.31 4.32 10.86
C ILE A 213 3.83 4.98 9.57
N SER A 214 4.74 5.41 8.71
CA SER A 214 4.37 6.08 7.46
C SER A 214 3.49 5.20 6.59
N SER A 215 3.79 3.91 6.48
CA SER A 215 2.96 2.96 5.73
C SER A 215 1.55 2.89 6.30
N PHE A 216 1.40 2.62 7.60
CA PHE A 216 0.09 2.48 8.22
C PHE A 216 -0.73 3.78 8.24
N VAL A 217 -0.07 4.94 8.37
CA VAL A 217 -0.73 6.24 8.23
C VAL A 217 -1.24 6.43 6.81
N ASN A 218 -0.43 6.11 5.80
CA ASN A 218 -0.85 6.19 4.39
C ASN A 218 -2.02 5.24 4.11
N ASP A 219 -1.99 4.02 4.64
CA ASP A 219 -3.10 3.05 4.51
C ASP A 219 -4.39 3.54 5.19
N LEU A 220 -4.28 4.25 6.32
CA LEU A 220 -5.42 4.86 7.02
C LEU A 220 -5.99 6.08 6.29
N LEU A 221 -5.14 6.94 5.73
CA LEU A 221 -5.54 8.10 4.93
C LEU A 221 -6.17 7.67 3.60
N GLY A 222 -5.73 6.53 3.07
CA GLY A 222 -6.08 6.05 1.75
C GLY A 222 -4.93 6.29 0.78
N THR A 223 -4.42 5.22 0.19
CA THR A 223 -3.39 5.29 -0.84
C THR A 223 -4.02 5.33 -2.23
N ARG A 224 -3.32 5.97 -3.16
CA ARG A 224 -3.68 5.88 -4.58
C ARG A 224 -3.70 4.40 -5.02
N PRO A 225 -4.70 3.97 -5.80
CA PRO A 225 -4.73 2.63 -6.38
C PRO A 225 -3.52 2.41 -7.29
N SER A 226 -3.09 1.16 -7.41
CA SER A 226 -2.06 0.79 -8.37
C SER A 226 -2.54 0.99 -9.80
N GLU A 227 -1.60 1.24 -10.73
CA GLU A 227 -1.94 1.36 -12.16
C GLU A 227 -2.61 0.10 -12.70
N GLU A 228 -2.26 -1.07 -12.18
CA GLU A 228 -2.88 -2.34 -12.54
C GLU A 228 -4.37 -2.37 -12.17
N GLU A 229 -4.74 -1.90 -10.97
CA GLU A 229 -6.14 -1.82 -10.54
C GLU A 229 -6.93 -0.82 -11.38
N ILE A 230 -6.34 0.33 -11.69
CA ILE A 230 -6.96 1.34 -12.56
C ILE A 230 -7.18 0.75 -13.96
N ASN A 231 -6.17 0.06 -14.52
CA ASN A 231 -6.25 -0.56 -15.84
C ASN A 231 -7.30 -1.69 -15.89
N GLN A 232 -7.42 -2.49 -14.83
CA GLN A 232 -8.46 -3.51 -14.74
C GLN A 232 -9.86 -2.88 -14.71
N MET A 233 -10.05 -1.82 -13.92
CA MET A 233 -11.34 -1.15 -13.79
C MET A 233 -11.75 -0.44 -15.09
N THR A 234 -10.81 0.27 -15.71
CA THR A 234 -11.04 0.93 -17.00
C THR A 234 -11.31 -0.05 -18.13
N ALA A 235 -10.55 -1.13 -18.23
CA ALA A 235 -10.84 -2.19 -19.21
C ALA A 235 -12.23 -2.80 -19.00
N TYR A 236 -12.70 -2.86 -17.75
CA TYR A 236 -14.06 -3.32 -17.44
C TYR A 236 -15.13 -2.36 -17.93
N LEU A 237 -14.95 -1.06 -17.68
CA LEU A 237 -15.90 -0.03 -18.10
C LEU A 237 -15.89 0.17 -19.62
N ASP A 238 -14.72 0.05 -20.27
CA ASP A 238 -14.58 0.16 -21.74
C ASP A 238 -15.35 -0.94 -22.50
N ASP A 239 -15.61 -2.10 -21.89
CA ASP A 239 -16.35 -3.20 -22.51
C ASP A 239 -17.87 -2.89 -22.66
N TYR A 240 -18.37 -1.91 -21.91
CA TYR A 240 -19.77 -1.50 -21.96
C TYR A 240 -20.03 -0.53 -23.12
N GLN A 241 -20.44 -1.06 -24.27
CA GLN A 241 -20.86 -0.23 -25.41
C GLN A 241 -22.11 0.64 -25.14
N SER A 242 -22.83 0.33 -24.06
CA SER A 242 -24.04 1.05 -23.68
C SER A 242 -23.76 2.39 -22.98
N ILE A 243 -22.57 2.58 -22.40
CA ILE A 243 -22.17 3.85 -21.79
C ILE A 243 -21.41 4.69 -22.83
N ILE A 244 -21.56 6.00 -22.77
CA ILE A 244 -20.87 6.94 -23.67
C ILE A 244 -19.42 7.11 -23.23
N GLY A 245 -19.23 7.17 -21.91
CA GLY A 245 -17.96 7.47 -21.28
C GLY A 245 -18.05 7.33 -19.77
N TYR A 246 -16.96 7.64 -19.10
CA TYR A 246 -16.88 7.67 -17.65
C TYR A 246 -15.76 8.57 -17.19
N HIS A 247 -15.96 9.22 -16.05
CA HIS A 247 -15.00 10.11 -15.41
C HIS A 247 -15.03 10.00 -13.89
N ASP A 248 -14.12 10.72 -13.23
CA ASP A 248 -14.01 10.79 -11.77
C ASP A 248 -13.98 9.44 -11.07
N LEU A 249 -13.27 8.47 -11.67
CA LEU A 249 -13.03 7.20 -11.00
C LEU A 249 -12.18 7.45 -9.76
N LEU A 250 -12.79 7.31 -8.59
CA LEU A 250 -12.14 7.31 -7.29
C LEU A 250 -12.21 5.89 -6.74
N ILE A 251 -11.07 5.33 -6.36
CA ILE A 251 -11.01 4.02 -5.69
C ILE A 251 -10.29 4.23 -4.36
N HIS A 252 -10.87 3.71 -3.28
CA HIS A 252 -10.31 3.81 -1.95
C HIS A 252 -10.49 2.52 -1.17
N SER A 253 -9.57 2.25 -0.25
CA SER A 253 -9.57 1.06 0.58
C SER A 253 -10.09 1.34 1.99
N TYR A 254 -10.96 0.47 2.49
CA TYR A 254 -11.45 0.43 3.86
C TYR A 254 -10.89 -0.76 4.63
N GLY A 255 -9.63 -1.08 4.35
CA GLY A 255 -8.90 -2.24 4.84
C GLY A 255 -8.30 -3.04 3.69
N PRO A 256 -7.54 -4.10 4.00
CA PRO A 256 -6.80 -4.84 2.98
C PRO A 256 -7.69 -5.50 1.91
N ASP A 257 -8.88 -5.98 2.32
CA ASP A 257 -9.78 -6.77 1.46
C ASP A 257 -11.12 -6.05 1.18
N GLN A 258 -11.26 -4.78 1.57
CA GLN A 258 -12.47 -3.99 1.35
C GLN A 258 -12.15 -2.76 0.52
N LYS A 259 -12.46 -2.84 -0.77
CA LYS A 259 -12.30 -1.73 -1.72
C LYS A 259 -13.66 -1.17 -2.09
N PHE A 260 -13.68 0.15 -2.18
CA PHE A 260 -14.83 0.92 -2.61
C PHE A 260 -14.39 1.81 -3.76
N ALA A 261 -15.31 2.04 -4.67
CA ALA A 261 -15.07 2.96 -5.77
C ALA A 261 -16.31 3.80 -6.03
N SER A 262 -16.11 5.02 -6.49
CA SER A 262 -17.14 5.85 -7.10
C SER A 262 -16.68 6.26 -8.49
N VAL A 263 -17.63 6.35 -9.42
CA VAL A 263 -17.35 6.76 -10.80
C VAL A 263 -18.56 7.48 -11.36
N HIS A 264 -18.33 8.48 -12.20
CA HIS A 264 -19.38 9.10 -13.00
C HIS A 264 -19.48 8.33 -14.33
N ILE A 265 -20.68 7.88 -14.67
CA ILE A 265 -20.95 7.16 -15.91
C ILE A 265 -21.79 8.06 -16.81
N GLU A 266 -21.23 8.38 -17.98
CA GLU A 266 -21.90 9.17 -19.00
C GLU A 266 -22.89 8.28 -19.78
N ILE A 267 -24.16 8.68 -19.81
CA ILE A 267 -25.23 8.00 -20.52
C ILE A 267 -26.01 8.97 -21.41
N ASP A 268 -26.76 8.45 -22.37
CA ASP A 268 -27.62 9.25 -23.25
C ASP A 268 -28.79 9.85 -22.45
N ASP A 269 -28.98 11.17 -22.53
CA ASP A 269 -30.01 11.91 -21.81
C ASP A 269 -31.45 11.55 -22.22
N SER A 270 -31.63 10.87 -23.35
CA SER A 270 -32.93 10.38 -23.83
C SER A 270 -33.40 9.10 -23.11
N TRP A 271 -32.52 8.45 -22.34
CA TRP A 271 -32.85 7.22 -21.63
C TRP A 271 -33.87 7.43 -20.52
N SER A 272 -34.72 6.43 -20.31
CA SER A 272 -35.55 6.39 -19.11
C SER A 272 -34.70 6.10 -17.87
N LEU A 273 -35.11 6.63 -16.71
CA LEU A 273 -34.41 6.38 -15.45
C LEU A 273 -34.29 4.87 -15.12
N ASN A 274 -35.29 4.06 -15.48
CA ASN A 274 -35.25 2.62 -15.29
C ASN A 274 -34.17 1.95 -16.16
N GLN A 275 -34.07 2.38 -17.42
CA GLN A 275 -33.05 1.85 -18.33
C GLN A 275 -31.64 2.21 -17.84
N ALA A 276 -31.44 3.46 -17.40
CA ALA A 276 -30.19 3.91 -16.80
C ALA A 276 -29.84 3.10 -15.55
N HIS A 277 -30.82 2.88 -14.66
CA HIS A 277 -30.65 2.08 -13.45
C HIS A 277 -30.26 0.64 -13.78
N ASP A 278 -30.92 -0.01 -14.75
CA ASP A 278 -30.64 -1.40 -15.11
C ASP A 278 -29.20 -1.60 -15.60
N VAL A 279 -28.66 -0.64 -16.37
CA VAL A 279 -27.27 -0.67 -16.84
C VAL A 279 -26.28 -0.47 -15.68
N ILE A 280 -26.53 0.51 -14.80
CA ILE A 280 -25.68 0.75 -13.64
C ILE A 280 -25.66 -0.43 -12.69
N ASP A 281 -26.83 -0.99 -12.35
CA ASP A 281 -26.93 -2.12 -11.43
C ASP A 281 -26.20 -3.36 -11.99
N ASP A 282 -26.21 -3.55 -13.33
CA ASP A 282 -25.38 -4.58 -13.98
C ASP A 282 -23.87 -4.29 -13.83
N ILE A 283 -23.43 -3.06 -14.09
CA ILE A 283 -22.02 -2.63 -13.92
C ILE A 283 -21.56 -2.86 -12.47
N GLU A 284 -22.32 -2.36 -11.49
CA GLU A 284 -21.99 -2.48 -10.06
C GLU A 284 -21.89 -3.95 -9.61
N LYS A 285 -22.87 -4.78 -9.97
CA LYS A 285 -22.87 -6.21 -9.64
C LYS A 285 -21.68 -6.94 -10.23
N LYS A 286 -21.39 -6.67 -11.50
CA LYS A 286 -20.31 -7.33 -12.22
C LYS A 286 -18.93 -6.92 -11.72
N VAL A 287 -18.71 -5.63 -11.49
CA VAL A 287 -17.49 -5.11 -10.85
C VAL A 287 -17.28 -5.76 -9.48
N LYS A 288 -18.34 -5.86 -8.67
CA LYS A 288 -18.27 -6.54 -7.38
C LYS A 288 -17.91 -8.02 -7.50
N SER A 289 -18.50 -8.74 -8.46
CA SER A 289 -18.25 -10.18 -8.64
C SER A 289 -16.86 -10.51 -9.19
N ASN A 290 -16.33 -9.67 -10.08
CA ASN A 290 -15.08 -9.94 -10.79
C ASN A 290 -13.86 -9.30 -10.13
N LEU A 291 -14.01 -8.10 -9.57
CA LEU A 291 -12.92 -7.33 -8.98
C LEU A 291 -13.00 -7.25 -7.45
N GLY A 292 -14.12 -7.65 -6.84
CA GLY A 292 -14.31 -7.55 -5.39
C GLY A 292 -14.47 -6.11 -4.89
N ILE A 293 -14.74 -5.16 -5.78
CA ILE A 293 -14.87 -3.73 -5.47
C ILE A 293 -16.34 -3.38 -5.30
N ASN A 294 -16.69 -2.70 -4.20
CA ASN A 294 -18.02 -2.12 -4.03
C ASN A 294 -18.07 -0.78 -4.78
N LEU A 295 -18.60 -0.81 -6.00
CA LEU A 295 -18.74 0.37 -6.85
C LEU A 295 -20.07 1.07 -6.58
N VAL A 296 -20.04 2.40 -6.58
CA VAL A 296 -21.23 3.27 -6.64
C VAL A 296 -21.11 4.14 -7.88
N CYS A 297 -22.06 4.03 -8.79
CA CYS A 297 -22.05 4.85 -10.01
C CYS A 297 -22.94 6.08 -9.85
N HIS A 298 -22.40 7.26 -10.18
CA HIS A 298 -23.19 8.46 -10.42
C HIS A 298 -23.64 8.47 -11.88
N LEU A 299 -24.91 8.79 -12.13
CA LEU A 299 -25.46 8.96 -13.48
C LEU A 299 -25.16 10.37 -13.98
N ASP A 300 -24.44 10.47 -15.09
CA ASP A 300 -24.25 11.73 -15.78
C ASP A 300 -24.90 11.71 -17.17
N PRO A 301 -26.07 12.34 -17.36
CA PRO A 301 -26.74 12.37 -18.65
C PRO A 301 -26.06 13.37 -19.61
N VAL A 302 -25.75 12.91 -20.81
CA VAL A 302 -25.12 13.69 -21.89
C VAL A 302 -26.08 13.81 -23.07
N ALA A 303 -26.32 15.06 -23.47
CA ALA A 303 -27.24 15.43 -24.55
C ALA A 303 -26.61 15.26 -25.94
N ILE A 304 -26.34 14.01 -26.32
CA ILE A 304 -25.66 13.66 -27.58
C ILE A 304 -26.48 13.91 -28.85
N HIS A 305 -27.80 14.15 -28.71
CA HIS A 305 -28.70 14.40 -29.84
C HIS A 305 -28.87 15.89 -30.20
N SER A 306 -28.21 16.79 -29.48
CA SER A 306 -28.27 18.24 -29.70
C SER A 306 -27.14 18.70 -30.64
N GLU A 307 -27.49 19.14 -31.85
CA GLU A 307 -26.51 19.63 -32.83
C GLU A 307 -25.70 20.83 -32.31
N GLU A 308 -26.33 21.73 -31.57
CA GLU A 308 -25.69 22.92 -30.99
C GLU A 308 -24.68 22.53 -29.90
N GLN A 309 -25.06 21.65 -28.97
CA GLN A 309 -24.15 21.19 -27.92
C GLN A 309 -22.99 20.39 -28.49
N ASN A 310 -23.24 19.50 -29.46
CA ASN A 310 -22.18 18.75 -30.14
C ASN A 310 -21.18 19.68 -30.83
N TYR A 311 -21.67 20.73 -31.50
CA TYR A 311 -20.79 21.74 -32.12
C TYR A 311 -19.91 22.45 -31.09
N ILE A 312 -20.48 22.87 -29.97
CA ILE A 312 -19.75 23.59 -28.91
C ILE A 312 -18.75 22.66 -28.21
N TYR A 313 -19.16 21.42 -27.91
CA TYR A 313 -18.31 20.39 -27.33
C TYR A 313 -17.07 20.14 -28.21
N ASP A 314 -17.26 19.95 -29.52
CA ASP A 314 -16.16 19.75 -30.47
C ASP A 314 -15.24 20.97 -30.56
N LYS A 315 -15.79 22.18 -30.45
CA LYS A 315 -15.00 23.42 -30.42
C LYS A 315 -14.14 23.53 -29.17
N ILE A 316 -14.67 23.23 -27.99
CA ILE A 316 -13.90 23.21 -26.74
C ILE A 316 -12.77 22.17 -26.84
N LYS A 317 -13.07 20.98 -27.35
CA LYS A 317 -12.07 19.93 -27.58
C LYS A 317 -10.94 20.41 -28.50
N GLN A 318 -11.25 21.19 -29.54
CA GLN A 318 -10.24 21.79 -30.43
C GLN A 318 -9.41 22.86 -29.72
N ILE A 319 -10.05 23.74 -28.93
CA ILE A 319 -9.37 24.78 -28.13
C ILE A 319 -8.39 24.12 -27.16
N LEU A 320 -8.84 23.17 -26.35
CA LEU A 320 -8.00 22.50 -25.36
C LEU A 320 -6.83 21.74 -26.00
N LYS A 321 -7.06 21.11 -27.16
CA LYS A 321 -6.01 20.43 -27.93
C LYS A 321 -4.95 21.40 -28.48
N SER A 322 -5.33 22.65 -28.75
CA SER A 322 -4.41 23.66 -29.32
C SER A 322 -3.25 24.03 -28.40
N TYR A 323 -3.43 23.88 -27.09
CA TYR A 323 -2.38 24.16 -26.11
C TYR A 323 -1.25 23.13 -26.09
N GLN A 324 -1.44 21.95 -26.70
CA GLN A 324 -0.46 20.85 -26.71
C GLN A 324 -0.05 20.35 -25.30
N LEU A 325 -0.87 20.65 -24.29
CA LEU A 325 -0.67 20.24 -22.89
C LEU A 325 -1.44 18.96 -22.53
N ASN A 326 -1.95 18.23 -23.52
CA ASN A 326 -2.78 17.02 -23.32
C ASN A 326 -3.98 17.26 -22.36
N LEU A 327 -4.58 18.44 -22.40
CA LEU A 327 -5.76 18.78 -21.60
C LEU A 327 -6.96 17.98 -22.07
N LYS A 328 -7.78 17.53 -21.12
CA LYS A 328 -9.07 16.88 -21.36
C LYS A 328 -10.15 17.59 -20.57
N PHE A 329 -11.41 17.26 -20.83
CA PHE A 329 -12.53 17.79 -20.06
C PHE A 329 -13.67 16.78 -19.92
N HIS A 330 -14.48 16.94 -18.89
CA HIS A 330 -15.71 16.19 -18.61
C HIS A 330 -16.79 17.13 -18.02
N ASP A 331 -17.95 16.57 -17.65
CA ASP A 331 -19.10 17.29 -17.07
C ASP A 331 -19.59 18.47 -17.92
N PHE A 332 -19.54 18.32 -19.24
CA PHE A 332 -19.90 19.40 -20.16
C PHE A 332 -21.40 19.70 -20.16
N ARG A 333 -21.77 20.93 -19.84
CA ARG A 333 -23.17 21.38 -19.78
C ARG A 333 -23.34 22.79 -20.33
N ILE A 334 -24.52 23.04 -20.92
CA ILE A 334 -24.98 24.36 -21.34
C ILE A 334 -26.31 24.65 -20.67
N GLU A 335 -26.36 25.69 -19.85
CA GLU A 335 -27.58 26.15 -19.17
C GLU A 335 -28.00 27.53 -19.68
N MET A 336 -29.29 27.69 -19.98
CA MET A 336 -29.83 29.00 -20.33
C MET A 336 -30.07 29.84 -19.06
N LYS A 337 -29.12 30.72 -18.70
CA LYS A 337 -29.23 31.66 -17.57
C LYS A 337 -29.35 33.11 -18.03
N GLY A 338 -30.59 33.59 -18.15
CA GLY A 338 -30.85 35.00 -18.47
C GLY A 338 -30.54 35.35 -19.93
N THR A 339 -29.73 36.38 -20.17
CA THR A 339 -29.40 36.87 -21.53
C THR A 339 -28.19 36.18 -22.16
N HIS A 340 -27.35 35.50 -21.38
CA HIS A 340 -26.17 34.79 -21.87
C HIS A 340 -26.20 33.33 -21.41
N PRO A 341 -26.03 32.35 -22.30
CA PRO A 341 -25.90 30.95 -21.90
C PRO A 341 -24.65 30.74 -21.03
N LEU A 342 -24.79 29.91 -19.99
CA LEU A 342 -23.71 29.48 -19.12
C LEU A 342 -23.15 28.14 -19.63
N LEU A 343 -21.85 28.10 -19.80
CA LEU A 343 -21.05 26.96 -20.23
C LEU A 343 -20.27 26.42 -19.02
N THR A 344 -20.52 25.19 -18.63
CA THR A 344 -19.86 24.56 -17.47
C THR A 344 -19.15 23.28 -17.90
N PHE A 345 -17.91 23.08 -17.46
CA PHE A 345 -17.14 21.84 -17.66
C PHE A 345 -15.87 21.85 -16.81
N ASP A 346 -15.35 20.66 -16.52
CA ASP A 346 -14.14 20.49 -15.70
C ASP A 346 -12.97 20.11 -16.59
N VAL A 347 -11.80 20.71 -16.39
CA VAL A 347 -10.60 20.49 -17.19
C VAL A 347 -9.60 19.63 -16.43
N VAL A 348 -9.28 18.48 -16.99
CA VAL A 348 -8.22 17.61 -16.48
C VAL A 348 -6.87 18.14 -16.93
N VAL A 349 -6.03 18.51 -15.96
CA VAL A 349 -4.70 19.09 -16.18
C VAL A 349 -3.62 18.08 -15.80
N PRO A 350 -2.75 17.69 -16.75
CA PRO A 350 -1.62 16.81 -16.43
C PRO A 350 -0.65 17.41 -15.40
N GLU A 351 -0.09 16.56 -14.52
CA GLU A 351 0.79 16.97 -13.42
C GLU A 351 2.06 17.71 -13.90
N ASP A 352 2.52 17.44 -15.12
CA ASP A 352 3.68 18.08 -15.75
C ASP A 352 3.37 19.47 -16.32
N THR A 353 2.11 19.94 -16.22
CA THR A 353 1.72 21.27 -16.67
C THR A 353 2.14 22.34 -15.66
N GLU A 354 3.12 23.16 -16.03
CA GLU A 354 3.66 24.26 -15.21
C GLU A 354 2.69 25.45 -15.06
N LEU A 355 1.76 25.64 -15.99
CA LEU A 355 0.81 26.75 -15.95
C LEU A 355 -0.12 26.64 -14.74
N THR A 356 -0.45 27.78 -14.12
CA THR A 356 -1.41 27.83 -13.01
C THR A 356 -2.86 27.67 -13.53
N ASN A 357 -3.77 27.29 -12.63
CA ASN A 357 -5.20 27.22 -12.99
C ASN A 357 -5.76 28.58 -13.42
N GLU A 358 -5.30 29.67 -12.80
CA GLU A 358 -5.70 31.04 -13.16
C GLU A 358 -5.23 31.42 -14.58
N GLU A 359 -4.00 31.04 -14.95
CA GLU A 359 -3.46 31.27 -16.28
C GLU A 359 -4.19 30.46 -17.35
N LEU A 360 -4.49 29.19 -17.06
CA LEU A 360 -5.27 28.33 -17.95
C LEU A 360 -6.70 28.86 -18.11
N LEU A 361 -7.36 29.23 -17.02
CA LEU A 361 -8.71 29.80 -17.02
C LEU A 361 -8.77 31.03 -17.92
N ALA A 362 -7.88 32.00 -17.72
CA ALA A 362 -7.88 33.23 -18.51
C ALA A 362 -7.69 32.97 -20.01
N LYS A 363 -6.81 32.02 -20.37
CA LYS A 363 -6.58 31.63 -21.78
C LYS A 363 -7.79 30.94 -22.38
N ILE A 364 -8.34 29.94 -21.69
CA ILE A 364 -9.48 29.16 -22.18
C ILE A 364 -10.71 30.06 -22.33
N GLN A 365 -10.99 30.93 -21.37
CA GLN A 365 -12.09 31.89 -21.43
C GLN A 365 -11.96 32.83 -22.63
N HIS A 366 -10.74 33.34 -22.89
CA HIS A 366 -10.48 34.18 -24.05
C HIS A 366 -10.71 33.44 -25.38
N ASP A 367 -10.25 32.21 -25.49
CA ASP A 367 -10.41 31.41 -26.71
C ASP A 367 -11.88 31.00 -26.93
N ILE A 368 -12.63 30.71 -25.87
CA ILE A 368 -14.08 30.44 -25.96
C ILE A 368 -14.81 31.69 -26.46
N GLN A 369 -14.52 32.86 -25.89
CA GLN A 369 -15.19 34.10 -26.28
C GLN A 369 -14.89 34.50 -27.73
N THR A 370 -13.67 34.24 -28.20
CA THR A 370 -13.25 34.58 -29.58
C THR A 370 -13.71 33.57 -30.62
N GLN A 371 -13.80 32.27 -30.30
CA GLN A 371 -14.08 31.21 -31.28
C GLN A 371 -15.51 30.68 -31.25
N ILE A 372 -16.19 30.73 -30.10
CA ILE A 372 -17.53 30.15 -29.89
C ILE A 372 -18.58 31.25 -29.77
N GLY A 373 -18.28 32.32 -29.04
CA GLY A 373 -19.15 33.48 -28.88
C GLY A 373 -19.34 33.89 -27.43
N ASP A 374 -20.40 34.66 -27.17
CA ASP A 374 -20.64 35.30 -25.86
C ASP A 374 -21.30 34.36 -24.84
N TYR A 375 -20.50 33.42 -24.32
CA TYR A 375 -20.88 32.48 -23.27
C TYR A 375 -20.29 32.93 -21.92
N GLN A 376 -21.09 32.87 -20.86
CA GLN A 376 -20.53 32.84 -19.50
C GLN A 376 -19.89 31.47 -19.29
N THR A 377 -18.77 31.41 -18.58
CA THR A 377 -18.02 30.16 -18.37
C THR A 377 -17.82 29.91 -16.89
N ASP A 378 -17.98 28.66 -16.48
CA ASP A 378 -17.68 28.14 -15.14
C ASP A 378 -16.81 26.90 -15.34
N ILE A 379 -15.52 27.00 -15.03
CA ILE A 379 -14.53 25.98 -15.37
C ILE A 379 -13.73 25.65 -14.11
N ASP A 380 -13.86 24.40 -13.66
CA ASP A 380 -13.01 23.84 -12.62
C ASP A 380 -11.83 23.04 -13.22
N PHE A 381 -10.78 22.80 -12.41
CA PHE A 381 -9.54 22.18 -12.88
C PHE A 381 -9.09 21.03 -12.00
N ASP A 382 -9.03 19.83 -12.59
CA ASP A 382 -8.65 18.59 -11.92
C ASP A 382 -7.22 18.18 -12.22
N ARG A 383 -6.34 18.30 -11.22
CA ARG A 383 -4.93 17.89 -11.30
C ARG A 383 -4.65 16.48 -10.79
N HIS A 384 -5.56 15.90 -10.01
CA HIS A 384 -5.36 14.63 -9.31
C HIS A 384 -6.19 13.47 -9.89
N TYR A 385 -6.54 13.61 -11.17
CA TYR A 385 -7.41 12.69 -11.88
C TYR A 385 -6.76 11.30 -12.10
N LEU A 386 -7.50 10.23 -11.77
CA LEU A 386 -6.96 8.86 -11.80
C LEU A 386 -6.95 8.24 -13.21
N LEU A 387 -7.89 8.62 -14.08
CA LEU A 387 -8.03 8.04 -15.42
C LEU A 387 -7.08 8.73 -16.41
N ARG A 388 -5.80 8.35 -16.36
CA ARG A 388 -4.78 8.76 -17.33
C ARG A 388 -4.86 7.82 -18.54
N LYS A 389 -5.30 8.32 -19.70
CA LYS A 389 -5.17 7.62 -20.99
C LYS A 389 -4.44 8.49 -21.99
#